data_AF-A0A6G3SSH2-F1
#
_entry.id   AF-A0A6G3SSH2-F1
#
_cell.length_a   1.000
_cell.length_b   1.000
_cell.length_c   1.000
_cell.angle_alpha   90.00
_cell.angle_beta   90.00
_cell.angle_gamma   90.00
#
_symmetry.space_group_name_H-M   'P 1'
#
loop_
_entity.id
_entity.type
_entity.pdbx_description
1 polymer ?
#
loop_
_entity_poly.entity_id
_entity_poly.type
_entity_poly.pdbx_seq_one_letter_code
_entity_poly.pdbx_strand_id
1 'polypeptide(L)'
;PERAALGAAERRALRSAVARLPGRCPRLLEAMLAPSDPTYREIAGELGMSQGSLGPIRSRCLGCLRRMLAAEVVAPSVREGSGRQPANR
;
A
#
# COMPACT_ATOMS: atom_id res chain seq x y z
N PRO A 1 -20.92 12.39 -9.81
CA PRO A 1 -19.62 12.11 -10.50
C PRO A 1 -18.42 12.21 -9.55
N GLU A 2 -18.50 13.17 -8.63
CA GLU A 2 -17.58 13.55 -7.56
C GLU A 2 -17.24 12.37 -6.64
N ARG A 3 -18.25 11.61 -6.19
CA ARG A 3 -18.04 10.43 -5.33
C ARG A 3 -17.15 9.36 -5.99
N ALA A 4 -17.34 9.12 -7.29
CA ALA A 4 -16.52 8.16 -8.02
C ALA A 4 -15.08 8.65 -8.17
N ALA A 5 -14.88 9.96 -8.39
CA ALA A 5 -13.57 10.58 -8.47
C ALA A 5 -12.84 10.54 -7.11
N LEU A 6 -13.53 10.82 -6.01
CA LEU A 6 -12.99 10.71 -4.65
C LEU A 6 -12.54 9.28 -4.34
N GLY A 7 -13.39 8.28 -4.60
CA GLY A 7 -13.02 6.88 -4.40
C GLY A 7 -11.82 6.46 -5.27
N ALA A 8 -11.70 6.99 -6.48
CA ALA A 8 -10.53 6.72 -7.33
C ALA A 8 -9.25 7.37 -6.78
N ALA A 9 -9.34 8.57 -6.21
CA ALA A 9 -8.21 9.24 -5.55
C ALA A 9 -7.78 8.49 -4.29
N GLU A 10 -8.72 8.07 -3.45
CA GLU A 10 -8.46 7.26 -2.25
C GLU A 10 -7.79 5.93 -2.60
N ARG A 11 -8.27 5.22 -3.62
CA ARG A 11 -7.63 3.98 -4.10
C ARG A 11 -6.20 4.20 -4.59
N ARG A 12 -5.92 5.31 -5.29
CA ARG A 12 -4.56 5.65 -5.73
C ARG A 12 -3.65 5.97 -4.54
N ALA A 13 -4.13 6.75 -3.59
CA ALA A 13 -3.39 7.08 -2.36
C ALA A 13 -3.07 5.81 -1.55
N LEU A 14 -4.05 4.92 -1.38
CA LEU A 14 -3.87 3.65 -0.69
C LEU A 14 -2.80 2.78 -1.39
N ARG A 15 -2.88 2.62 -2.71
CA ARG A 15 -1.89 1.84 -3.47
C ARG A 15 -0.48 2.43 -3.35
N SER A 16 -0.35 3.76 -3.40
CA SER A 16 0.93 4.44 -3.19
C SER A 16 1.50 4.22 -1.78
N ALA A 17 0.65 4.23 -0.75
CA ALA A 17 1.06 3.93 0.62
C ALA A 17 1.50 2.46 0.79
N VAL A 18 0.76 1.52 0.18
CA VAL A 18 1.10 0.09 0.21
C VAL A 18 2.44 -0.19 -0.45
N ALA A 19 2.73 0.44 -1.60
CA ALA A 19 4.00 0.26 -2.32
C ALA A 19 5.23 0.70 -1.51
N ARG A 20 5.06 1.57 -0.51
CA ARG A 20 6.14 2.06 0.37
C ARG A 20 6.36 1.19 1.61
N LEU A 21 5.55 0.17 1.85
CA LEU A 21 5.68 -0.69 3.03
C LEU A 21 6.99 -1.49 3.00
N PRO A 22 7.60 -1.76 4.17
CA PRO A 22 8.85 -2.52 4.22
C PRO A 22 8.63 -4.03 4.02
N GLY A 23 9.65 -4.69 3.47
CA GLY A 23 9.75 -6.16 3.38
C GLY A 23 8.67 -6.78 2.48
N ARG A 24 8.06 -7.88 2.94
CA ARG A 24 7.05 -8.66 2.16
C ARG A 24 5.64 -8.05 2.13
N CYS A 25 5.42 -6.94 2.83
CA CYS A 25 4.09 -6.38 3.03
C CYS A 25 3.45 -5.75 1.78
N PRO A 26 4.17 -5.05 0.89
CA PRO A 26 3.60 -4.54 -0.36
C PRO A 26 2.96 -5.66 -1.17
N ARG A 27 3.71 -6.74 -1.48
CA ARG A 27 3.22 -7.86 -2.30
C ARG A 27 1.94 -8.50 -1.75
N LEU A 28 1.86 -8.70 -0.43
CA LEU A 28 0.66 -9.28 0.18
C LEU A 28 -0.56 -8.37 0.07
N LEU A 29 -0.40 -7.08 0.40
CA LEU A 29 -1.52 -6.15 0.38
C LEU A 29 -1.92 -5.75 -1.05
N GLU A 30 -0.99 -5.72 -1.99
CA GLU A 30 -1.28 -5.55 -3.42
C GLU A 30 -2.15 -6.69 -3.95
N ALA A 31 -1.80 -7.94 -3.64
CA ALA A 31 -2.59 -9.10 -4.03
C ALA A 31 -4.02 -9.04 -3.44
N MET A 32 -4.16 -8.63 -2.17
CA MET A 32 -5.47 -8.47 -1.52
C MET A 32 -6.30 -7.29 -2.08
N LEU A 33 -5.65 -6.28 -2.66
CA LEU A 33 -6.31 -5.11 -3.24
C LEU A 33 -6.50 -5.23 -4.75
N ALA A 34 -6.12 -6.38 -5.33
CA ALA A 34 -6.23 -6.63 -6.75
C ALA A 34 -7.72 -6.64 -7.18
N PRO A 35 -8.07 -5.98 -8.29
CA PRO A 35 -9.46 -5.98 -8.80
C PRO A 35 -10.01 -7.37 -9.15
N SER A 36 -9.13 -8.35 -9.35
CA SER A 36 -9.49 -9.74 -9.60
C SER A 36 -10.09 -10.43 -8.37
N ASP A 37 -10.01 -9.82 -7.19
CA ASP A 37 -10.50 -10.34 -5.92
C ASP A 37 -10.06 -11.80 -5.65
N PRO A 38 -8.73 -12.06 -5.67
CA PRO A 38 -8.22 -13.42 -5.55
C PRO A 38 -8.54 -14.01 -4.19
N THR A 39 -8.84 -15.30 -4.18
CA THR A 39 -9.08 -16.06 -2.96
C THR A 39 -7.81 -16.15 -2.12
N TYR A 40 -7.99 -16.39 -0.81
CA TYR A 40 -6.88 -16.59 0.12
C TYR A 40 -5.92 -17.70 -0.33
N ARG A 41 -6.43 -18.74 -0.98
CA ARG A 41 -5.65 -19.86 -1.51
C ARG A 41 -4.80 -19.42 -2.71
N GLU A 42 -5.35 -18.63 -3.62
CA GLU A 42 -4.62 -18.11 -4.79
C GLU A 42 -3.50 -17.17 -4.34
N ILE A 43 -3.79 -16.24 -3.42
CA ILE A 43 -2.77 -15.36 -2.83
C ILE A 43 -1.65 -16.17 -2.16
N ALA A 44 -2.01 -17.20 -1.38
CA ALA A 44 -1.02 -18.07 -0.74
C ALA A 44 -0.12 -18.76 -1.77
N GLY A 45 -0.71 -19.31 -2.84
CA GLY A 45 0.00 -19.97 -3.92
C GLY A 45 0.95 -19.03 -4.67
N GLU A 46 0.46 -17.85 -5.08
CA GLU A 46 1.25 -16.85 -5.81
C GLU A 46 2.44 -16.31 -4.99
N LEU A 47 2.27 -16.22 -3.68
CA LEU A 47 3.31 -15.70 -2.77
C LEU A 47 4.20 -16.79 -2.19
N GLY A 48 3.96 -18.07 -2.50
CA GLY A 48 4.72 -19.19 -1.95
C GLY A 48 4.58 -19.32 -0.43
N MET A 49 3.41 -18.99 0.11
CA MET A 49 3.11 -19.00 1.55
C MET A 49 2.10 -20.09 1.89
N SER A 50 2.06 -20.54 3.15
CA SER A 50 0.95 -21.38 3.61
C SER A 50 -0.29 -20.51 3.80
N GLN A 51 -1.46 -21.02 3.41
CA GLN A 51 -2.73 -20.31 3.61
C GLN A 51 -2.95 -19.93 5.09
N GLY A 52 -2.54 -20.79 6.03
CA GLY A 52 -2.62 -20.52 7.47
C GLY A 52 -1.74 -19.37 7.96
N SER A 53 -0.63 -19.07 7.27
CA SER A 53 0.27 -17.96 7.63
C SER A 53 -0.25 -16.58 7.20
N LEU A 54 -1.19 -16.52 6.25
CA LEU A 54 -1.68 -15.25 5.69
C LEU A 54 -2.35 -14.36 6.75
N GLY A 55 -3.07 -14.94 7.72
CA GLY A 55 -3.74 -14.18 8.79
C GLY A 55 -2.77 -13.36 9.65
N PRO A 56 -1.78 -14.00 10.31
CA PRO A 56 -0.75 -13.30 11.06
C PRO A 56 0.05 -12.28 10.23
N ILE A 57 0.41 -12.63 8.99
CA ILE A 57 1.18 -11.72 8.11
C ILE A 57 0.33 -10.50 7.73
N ARG A 58 -0.95 -10.70 7.38
CA ARG A 58 -1.90 -9.62 7.07
C ARG A 58 -2.03 -8.66 8.25
N SER A 59 -2.21 -9.18 9.46
CA SER A 59 -2.28 -8.36 10.68
C SER A 59 -1.03 -7.49 10.85
N ARG A 60 0.16 -8.10 10.74
CA ARG A 60 1.44 -7.38 10.81
C ARG A 60 1.56 -6.29 9.75
N CYS A 61 1.22 -6.61 8.49
CA CYS A 61 1.35 -5.68 7.37
C CYS A 61 0.37 -4.50 7.46
N LEU A 62 -0.88 -4.75 7.84
CA LEU A 62 -1.84 -3.67 8.12
C LEU A 62 -1.41 -2.83 9.32
N GLY A 63 -0.79 -3.42 10.35
CA GLY A 63 -0.19 -2.69 11.46
C GLY A 63 0.94 -1.75 11.02
N CYS A 64 1.82 -2.20 10.13
CA CYS A 64 2.86 -1.35 9.53
C CYS A 64 2.24 -0.17 8.76
N LEU A 65 1.24 -0.46 7.91
CA LEU A 65 0.56 0.56 7.11
C LEU A 65 -0.09 1.64 7.98
N ARG A 66 -0.82 1.24 9.03
CA ARG A 66 -1.44 2.18 9.97
C ARG A 66 -0.41 3.08 10.65
N ARG A 67 0.72 2.53 11.10
CA ARG A 67 1.79 3.33 11.74
C ARG A 67 2.42 4.34 10.77
N MET A 68 2.69 3.92 9.53
CA MET A 68 3.24 4.82 8.51
C MET A 68 2.29 5.97 8.19
N LEU A 69 1.01 5.65 7.95
CA LEU A 69 -0.01 6.67 7.66
C LEU A 69 -0.24 7.61 8.86
N ALA A 70 -0.22 7.09 10.09
CA ALA A 70 -0.33 7.92 11.29
C ALA A 70 0.82 8.94 11.38
N ALA A 71 2.05 8.54 11.05
CA ALA A 71 3.20 9.44 11.03
C ALA A 71 3.07 10.55 9.96
N GLU A 72 2.51 10.23 8.78
CA GLU A 72 2.26 11.20 7.70
C GLU A 72 1.16 12.22 8.02
N VAL A 73 0.18 11.84 8.85
CA VAL A 73 -0.89 12.75 9.28
C VAL A 73 -0.44 13.67 10.41
N VAL A 74 0.46 13.19 11.29
CA VAL A 74 0.99 13.96 12.42
C VAL A 74 2.09 14.93 11.98
N ALA A 75 2.89 14.59 10.97
CA ALA A 75 3.78 15.55 10.32
C ALA A 75 2.94 16.45 9.39
N PRO A 76 2.84 17.77 9.60
CA PRO A 76 2.27 18.64 8.58
C PRO A 76 3.12 18.44 7.32
N SER A 77 2.49 17.90 6.28
CA SER A 77 3.12 17.65 5.00
C SER A 77 3.65 18.97 4.46
N VAL A 78 4.95 19.22 4.62
CA VAL A 78 5.68 20.08 3.72
C VAL A 78 5.55 19.38 2.36
N ARG A 79 4.61 19.86 1.55
CA ARG A 79 4.51 19.46 0.15
C ARG A 79 5.71 20.09 -0.55
N GLU A 80 6.88 19.48 -0.39
CA GLU A 80 8.06 19.83 -1.16
C GLU A 80 7.80 19.44 -2.62
N GLY A 81 7.90 20.47 -3.46
CA GLY A 81 7.72 20.37 -4.89
C GLY A 81 8.68 19.37 -5.51
N SER A 82 8.18 18.65 -6.49
CA SER A 82 8.98 18.08 -7.56
C SER A 82 9.79 19.20 -8.20
N GLY A 83 11.03 19.36 -7.75
CA GLY A 83 11.97 20.38 -8.20
C GLY A 83 13.39 19.85 -8.09
N ARG A 84 13.64 18.65 -8.63
CA ARG A 84 15.00 18.17 -8.87
C ARG A 84 15.30 18.25 -10.36
N GLN A 85 15.93 19.35 -10.74
CA GLN A 85 16.86 19.36 -11.87
C GLN A 85 18.05 20.26 -11.50
N PRO A 86 19.24 19.68 -11.30
CA PRO A 86 20.47 20.35 -11.64
C PRO A 86 21.09 19.62 -12.83
N ALA A 87 20.91 20.18 -14.02
CA ALA A 87 21.77 19.91 -15.16
C ALA A 87 22.82 21.02 -15.19
N ASN A 88 24.00 20.68 -14.66
CA ASN A 88 25.34 21.09 -15.10
C ASN A 88 25.54 22.53 -15.68
N ARG A 89 26.37 23.33 -14.99
CA ARG A 89 27.24 24.34 -15.61
C ARG A 89 28.60 24.33 -14.94
#